data_AF-A0A3C2AJK2-F1
#
_entry.id   AF-A0A3C2AJK2-F1
#
_cell.length_a   1.000
_cell.length_b   1.000
_cell.length_c   1.000
_cell.angle_alpha   90.00
_cell.angle_beta   90.00
_cell.angle_gamma   90.00
#
_symmetry.space_group_name_H-M   'P 1'
#
loop_
_entity.id
_entity.type
_entity.pdbx_description
1 polymer ?
#
loop_
_entity_poly.entity_id
_entity_poly.type
_entity_poly.pdbx_seq_one_letter_code
_entity_poly.pdbx_strand_id
1 'polypeptide(L)' 'MKNIFVIGAGRSATTLIGYFLEHAQEQDWHLTVGDISAELCEKKISGHPRGRAIAFD' A
#
# COMPACT_ATOMS: atom_id res chain seq x y z
N MET A 1 6.29 -15.31 -3.33
CA MET A 1 5.55 -14.54 -2.32
C MET A 1 6.46 -13.62 -1.52
N LYS A 2 6.25 -12.31 -1.63
CA LYS A 2 6.88 -11.30 -0.75
C LYS A 2 5.79 -10.42 -0.11
N ASN A 3 5.97 -10.09 1.16
CA ASN A 3 5.10 -9.16 1.87
C ASN A 3 5.86 -7.84 2.06
N ILE A 4 5.29 -6.75 1.57
CA ILE A 4 5.89 -5.42 1.60
C ILE A 4 5.03 -4.58 2.53
N PHE A 5 5.66 -3.94 3.51
CA PHE A 5 4.98 -3.01 4.41
C PHE A 5 5.55 -1.61 4.22
N VAL A 6 4.71 -0.68 3.77
CA VAL A 6 5.05 0.72 3.60
C VAL A 6 4.47 1.51 4.76
N ILE A 7 5.35 2.20 5.49
CA ILE A 7 4.99 3.07 6.62
C ILE A 7 4.95 4.52 6.10
N GLY A 8 3.78 5.13 6.17
CA GLY A 8 3.46 6.44 5.62
C GLY A 8 2.74 6.35 4.27
N ALA A 9 1.58 7.01 4.16
CA ALA A 9 0.75 7.08 2.95
C ALA A 9 0.70 8.50 2.35
N GLY A 10 1.63 9.37 2.78
CA GLY A 10 1.74 10.76 2.34
C GLY A 10 2.14 10.94 0.87
N ARG A 11 2.36 12.21 0.49
CA ARG A 11 2.64 12.61 -0.91
C ARG A 11 3.83 11.84 -1.51
N SER A 12 4.96 11.78 -0.81
CA SER A 12 6.18 11.13 -1.31
C SER A 12 6.03 9.62 -1.51
N ALA A 13 5.16 8.95 -0.74
CA ALA A 13 4.94 7.51 -0.83
C ALA A 13 3.97 7.12 -1.96
N THR A 14 3.23 8.08 -2.53
CA THR A 14 2.15 7.78 -3.50
C THR A 14 2.66 7.05 -4.73
N THR A 15 3.76 7.54 -5.34
CA THR A 15 4.36 6.90 -6.52
C THR A 15 4.88 5.49 -6.21
N LEU A 16 5.49 5.32 -5.04
CA LEU A 16 6.03 4.03 -4.60
C LEU A 16 4.92 3.00 -4.35
N ILE A 17 3.85 3.39 -3.67
CA ILE A 17 2.68 2.54 -3.44
C ILE A 17 2.07 2.12 -4.78
N GLY A 18 1.89 3.08 -5.71
CA GLY A 18 1.41 2.78 -7.06
C GLY A 18 2.27 1.76 -7.79
N TYR A 19 3.59 1.95 -7.78
CA TYR A 19 4.54 1.01 -8.40
C TYR A 19 4.42 -0.40 -7.82
N PHE A 20 4.33 -0.55 -6.49
CA PHE A 20 4.19 -1.86 -5.88
C PHE A 20 2.87 -2.54 -6.27
N LEU A 21 1.76 -1.81 -6.30
CA LEU A 21 0.45 -2.36 -6.66
C LEU A 21 0.42 -2.80 -8.12
N GLU A 22 0.96 -1.98 -9.04
CA GLU A 22 1.05 -2.28 -10.47
C GLU A 22 1.78 -3.62 -10.73
N HIS A 23 2.85 -3.90 -9.98
CA HIS A 23 3.66 -5.10 -10.16
C HIS A 23 3.25 -6.25 -9.21
N ALA A 24 2.28 -6.03 -8.31
CA ALA A 24 1.98 -6.96 -7.21
C ALA A 24 1.51 -8.33 -7.70
N GLN A 25 0.75 -8.37 -8.80
CA GLN A 25 0.26 -9.63 -9.35
C GLN A 25 1.37 -10.44 -10.00
N GLU A 26 2.20 -9.82 -10.84
CA GLU A 26 3.27 -10.50 -11.58
C GLU A 26 4.40 -10.97 -10.67
N GLN A 27 4.76 -10.15 -9.68
CA GLN A 27 5.89 -10.41 -8.79
C GLN A 27 5.49 -11.17 -7.52
N ASP A 28 4.21 -11.54 -7.42
CA ASP A 28 3.62 -12.17 -6.26
C ASP A 28 3.87 -11.41 -4.95
N TRP A 29 3.61 -10.10 -4.97
CA TRP A 29 3.71 -9.21 -3.82
C TRP A 29 2.35 -8.99 -3.16
N HIS A 30 2.37 -8.85 -1.84
CA HIS A 30 1.24 -8.35 -1.06
C HIS A 30 1.69 -7.10 -0.34
N LEU A 31 1.01 -5.98 -0.62
CA LEU A 31 1.36 -4.68 -0.08
C LEU A 31 0.45 -4.37 1.11
N THR A 32 1.05 -4.09 2.26
CA THR A 32 0.38 -3.40 3.36
C THR A 32 0.85 -1.96 3.38
N VAL A 33 -0.07 -1.01 3.42
CA VAL A 33 0.23 0.41 3.63
C VAL A 33 -0.36 0.80 4.97
N GLY A 34 0.44 1.42 5.83
CA GLY A 34 -0.06 1.94 7.08
C GLY A 34 0.41 3.34 7.39
N ASP A 35 -0.48 4.10 8.00
CA ASP A 35 -0.35 5.51 8.34
C ASP A 35 -1.27 5.79 9.54
N ILE A 36 -1.15 6.93 10.21
CA ILE A 36 -2.12 7.31 11.23
C ILE A 36 -3.52 7.51 10.62
N SER A 37 -3.60 7.86 9.33
CA SER A 37 -4.85 8.01 8.58
C SER A 37 -5.20 6.75 7.79
N ALA A 38 -6.16 5.96 8.30
CA ALA A 38 -6.72 4.82 7.56
C ALA A 38 -7.28 5.23 6.19
N GLU A 39 -7.98 6.37 6.13
CA GLU A 39 -8.59 6.90 4.90
C GLU A 39 -7.52 7.18 3.83
N LEU A 40 -6.35 7.69 4.23
CA LEU A 40 -5.26 7.94 3.30
C LEU A 40 -4.75 6.62 2.72
N CYS A 41 -4.50 5.61 3.56
CA CYS A 41 -4.10 4.28 3.10
C CYS A 41 -5.13 3.67 2.13
N GLU A 42 -6.41 3.69 2.48
CA GLU A 42 -7.52 3.18 1.64
C GLU A 42 -7.54 3.87 0.26
N LYS A 43 -7.40 5.19 0.22
CA LYS A 43 -7.28 5.94 -1.03
C LYS A 43 -6.07 5.54 -1.86
N LYS A 44 -4.93 5.22 -1.24
CA LYS A 44 -3.72 4.81 -1.96
C LYS A 44 -3.80 3.37 -2.49
N ILE A 45 -4.44 2.46 -1.76
CA ILE A 45 -4.63 1.10 -2.24
C ILE A 45 -5.78 0.98 -3.26
N SER A 46 -6.75 1.89 -3.22
CA SER A 46 -7.86 1.97 -4.17
C SER A 46 -8.57 0.63 -4.40
N GLY A 47 -8.75 -0.16 -3.34
CA GLY A 47 -9.40 -1.49 -3.40
C GLY A 47 -8.62 -2.57 -4.16
N HIS A 48 -7.32 -2.38 -4.41
CA HIS A 48 -6.49 -3.36 -5.10
C HIS A 48 -6.48 -4.70 -4.32
N PRO A 49 -6.71 -5.86 -4.96
CA PRO A 49 -6.90 -7.15 -4.27
C PRO A 49 -5.65 -7.63 -3.51
N ARG A 50 -4.48 -7.10 -3.86
CA ARG A 50 -3.20 -7.36 -3.18
C ARG A 50 -2.73 -6.21 -2.29
N GLY A 51 -3.61 -5.24 -2.02
CA GLY A 51 -3.38 -4.11 -1.14
C GLY A 51 -4.17 -4.25 0.15
N ARG A 52 -3.54 -3.93 1.27
CA ARG A 52 -4.19 -3.84 2.59
C ARG A 52 -3.84 -2.52 3.24
N ALA A 53 -4.84 -1.79 3.69
CA ALA A 53 -4.67 -0.58 4.49
C ALA A 53 -4.75 -0.93 5.98
N ILE A 54 -3.90 -0.29 6.79
CA ILE A 54 -3.99 -0.33 8.24
C ILE A 54 -3.78 1.07 8.81
N ALA A 55 -4.44 1.39 9.92
CA ALA A 55 -4.08 2.56 10.73
C ALA A 55 -3.35 2.11 11.99
N PHE A 56 -2.31 2.86 12.38
CA PHE A 56 -1.56 2.61 13.61
C PHE A 56 -0.80 3.86 14.08
N ASP A 57 -0.47 3.90 15.38
CA ASP A 57 0.32 4.94 16.07
C ASP A 57 1.64 4.40 16.65
#